data_AF-A0AAV0YAR6-F1
#
_entry.id   AF-A0AAV0YAR6-F1
#
_cell.length_a   1.000
_cell.length_b   1.000
_cell.length_c   1.000
_cell.angle_alpha   90.00
_cell.angle_beta   90.00
_cell.angle_gamma   90.00
#
_symmetry.space_group_name_H-M   'P 1'
#
loop_
_entity.id
_entity.type
_entity.pdbx_description
1 polymer ?
#
loop_
_entity_poly.entity_id
_entity_poly.type
_entity_poly.pdbx_seq_one_letter_code
_entity_poly.pdbx_strand_id
1 'polypeptide(L)'
;MNVLAPEEKHIFKFKSLQVGTVDYSKLNIPEANAYTYVCGYLMKKCLEIHSCQVCVDYANCQKTIDKSFLLSFFKSYSSNNDSNFGKLLMPHNDFYNYILKLENIFIEQFPIIAIRDNVGYLLNDFLCNVRFNHPCELFNKQFLMKLFIRFRIFSSVKFLNRTMLSETKRKNRKLSILKHL
;
A
#
# COMPACT_ATOMS: atom_id res chain seq x y z
N MET A 1 -40.53 39.42 35.29
CA MET A 1 -40.98 39.06 33.92
C MET A 1 -39.79 38.43 33.23
N ASN A 2 -39.64 37.10 33.37
CA ASN A 2 -38.51 36.36 32.82
C ASN A 2 -38.97 35.66 31.54
N VAL A 3 -38.33 36.02 30.43
CA VAL A 3 -38.43 35.33 29.15
C VAL A 3 -37.59 34.06 29.26
N LEU A 4 -38.22 32.90 29.27
CA LEU A 4 -37.57 31.61 29.07
C LEU A 4 -38.23 30.93 27.86
N ALA A 5 -37.51 30.95 26.75
CA ALA A 5 -37.82 30.16 25.57
C ALA A 5 -37.66 28.66 25.88
N PRO A 6 -38.42 27.76 25.22
CA PRO A 6 -38.33 26.33 25.45
C PRO A 6 -37.04 25.74 24.85
N GLU A 7 -36.37 24.87 25.62
CA GLU A 7 -35.23 24.08 25.18
C GLU A 7 -35.67 23.02 24.15
N GLU A 8 -35.31 23.22 22.87
CA GLU A 8 -35.41 22.17 21.85
C GLU A 8 -34.33 21.11 22.09
N LYS A 9 -34.73 19.99 22.71
CA LYS A 9 -33.90 18.78 22.78
C LYS A 9 -33.82 18.15 21.39
N HIS A 10 -32.75 18.42 20.65
CA HIS A 10 -32.44 17.66 19.44
C HIS A 10 -32.07 16.21 19.81
N ILE A 11 -33.03 15.32 19.58
CA ILE A 11 -32.93 13.86 19.69
C ILE A 11 -32.06 13.37 18.52
N PHE A 12 -30.75 13.29 18.71
CA PHE A 12 -29.91 12.50 17.81
C PHE A 12 -29.97 11.03 18.21
N LYS A 13 -30.92 10.28 17.62
CA LYS A 13 -30.94 8.82 17.66
C LYS A 13 -29.83 8.28 16.74
N PHE A 14 -28.61 8.11 17.26
CA PHE A 14 -27.64 7.27 16.59
C PHE A 14 -28.11 5.81 16.69
N LYS A 15 -28.40 5.19 15.54
CA LYS A 15 -28.46 3.72 15.48
C LYS A 15 -27.06 3.23 15.82
N SER A 16 -26.90 2.52 16.93
CA SER A 16 -25.65 1.84 17.24
C SER A 16 -25.35 0.89 16.08
N LEU A 17 -24.21 1.11 15.43
CA LEU A 17 -23.66 0.15 14.48
C LEU A 17 -23.45 -1.14 15.25
N GLN A 18 -24.25 -2.17 14.95
CA GLN A 18 -24.03 -3.47 15.54
C GLN A 18 -22.71 -4.00 15.01
N VAL A 19 -21.70 -4.00 15.88
CA VAL A 19 -20.41 -4.63 15.61
C VAL A 19 -20.70 -6.12 15.53
N GLY A 20 -20.82 -6.64 14.31
CA GLY A 20 -20.96 -8.06 14.06
C GLY A 20 -19.81 -8.82 14.74
N THR A 21 -20.08 -10.05 15.17
CA THR A 21 -19.09 -10.93 15.78
C THR A 21 -17.87 -11.03 14.88
N VAL A 22 -16.79 -10.39 15.28
CA VAL A 22 -15.54 -10.36 14.52
C VAL A 22 -14.90 -11.73 14.69
N ASP A 23 -15.07 -12.58 13.67
CA ASP A 23 -14.31 -13.81 13.56
C ASP A 23 -12.83 -13.46 13.27
N TYR A 24 -12.04 -13.30 14.33
CA TYR A 24 -10.61 -12.99 14.27
C TYR A 24 -9.76 -14.16 13.73
N SER A 25 -10.35 -15.33 13.46
CA SER A 25 -9.64 -16.49 12.91
C SER A 25 -9.22 -16.26 11.45
N LYS A 26 -9.94 -15.40 10.73
CA LYS A 26 -9.57 -14.89 9.41
C LYS A 26 -9.10 -13.46 9.56
N LEU A 27 -7.80 -13.29 9.74
CA LEU A 27 -7.12 -12.02 9.47
C LEU A 27 -7.22 -11.76 7.96
N ASN A 28 -8.37 -11.28 7.48
CA ASN A 28 -8.42 -10.49 6.26
C ASN A 28 -7.70 -9.17 6.59
N ILE A 29 -6.37 -9.24 6.59
CA ILE A 29 -5.53 -8.06 6.74
C ILE A 29 -5.94 -7.11 5.62
N PRO A 30 -6.03 -5.79 5.86
CA PRO A 30 -6.23 -4.80 4.81
C PRO A 30 -4.98 -4.68 3.90
N GLU A 31 -4.36 -5.80 3.54
CA GLU A 31 -3.25 -5.91 2.57
C GLU A 31 -3.66 -5.26 1.26
N ALA A 32 -4.87 -5.52 0.77
CA ALA A 32 -5.41 -4.85 -0.41
C ALA A 32 -5.39 -3.32 -0.26
N ASN A 33 -5.71 -2.78 0.93
CA ASN A 33 -5.73 -1.34 1.16
C ASN A 33 -4.32 -0.75 1.26
N ALA A 34 -3.40 -1.45 1.92
CA ALA A 34 -1.99 -1.06 1.99
C ALA A 34 -1.31 -1.12 0.62
N TYR A 35 -1.67 -2.13 -0.17
CA TYR A 35 -1.15 -2.35 -1.51
C TYR A 35 -1.59 -1.26 -2.48
N THR A 36 -2.87 -0.94 -2.42
CA THR A 36 -3.49 0.17 -3.15
C THR A 36 -2.81 1.52 -2.83
N TYR A 37 -2.43 1.75 -1.57
CA TYR A 37 -1.64 2.91 -1.17
C TYR A 37 -0.22 2.90 -1.79
N VAL A 38 0.43 1.73 -1.85
CA VAL A 38 1.74 1.57 -2.52
C VAL A 38 1.62 1.87 -4.01
N CYS A 39 0.58 1.39 -4.68
CA CYS A 39 0.31 1.71 -6.09
C CYS A 39 0.19 3.23 -6.32
N GLY A 40 -0.57 3.93 -5.47
CA GLY A 40 -0.69 5.39 -5.53
C GLY A 40 0.66 6.11 -5.32
N TYR A 41 1.48 5.64 -4.39
CA TYR A 41 2.83 6.17 -4.18
C TYR A 41 3.74 5.97 -5.40
N LEU A 42 3.76 4.76 -5.98
CA LEU A 42 4.57 4.46 -7.17
C LEU A 42 4.13 5.31 -8.36
N MET A 43 2.81 5.42 -8.59
CA MET A 43 2.27 6.27 -9.66
C MET A 43 2.70 7.72 -9.47
N LYS A 44 2.60 8.25 -8.24
CA LYS A 44 3.04 9.62 -7.94
C LYS A 44 4.50 9.84 -8.30
N LYS A 45 5.37 8.88 -7.98
CA LYS A 45 6.79 8.95 -8.34
C LYS A 45 7.04 8.85 -9.84
N CYS A 46 6.23 8.10 -10.59
CA CYS A 46 6.30 8.11 -12.05
C CYS A 46 5.88 9.46 -12.64
N LEU A 47 4.85 10.11 -12.08
CA LEU A 47 4.42 11.44 -12.53
C LEU A 47 5.45 12.54 -12.24
N GLU A 48 6.26 12.40 -11.18
CA GLU A 48 7.39 13.32 -10.92
C GLU A 48 8.44 13.28 -12.06
N ILE A 49 8.54 12.16 -12.78
CA ILE A 49 9.46 11.99 -13.93
C ILE A 49 8.79 12.36 -15.26
N HIS A 50 7.51 12.01 -15.42
CA HIS A 50 6.76 12.27 -16.64
C HIS A 50 5.29 12.56 -16.36
N SER A 51 4.88 13.82 -16.57
CA SER A 51 3.56 14.34 -16.20
C SER A 51 2.74 14.82 -17.40
N CYS A 52 2.69 14.07 -18.51
CA CYS A 52 1.79 14.42 -19.60
C CYS A 52 0.31 14.20 -19.20
N GLN A 53 -0.61 14.84 -19.92
CA GLN A 53 -2.04 14.77 -19.61
C GLN A 53 -2.57 13.32 -19.59
N VAL A 54 -2.13 12.48 -20.52
CA VAL A 54 -2.50 11.05 -20.58
C VAL A 54 -2.12 10.31 -19.29
N CYS A 55 -0.93 10.57 -18.74
CA CYS A 55 -0.50 9.96 -17.48
C CYS A 55 -1.28 10.50 -16.27
N VAL A 56 -1.58 11.80 -16.26
CA VAL A 56 -2.36 12.44 -15.20
C VAL A 56 -3.79 11.90 -15.17
N ASP A 57 -4.42 11.77 -16.34
CA ASP A 57 -5.77 11.22 -16.48
C ASP A 57 -5.80 9.74 -16.06
N TYR A 58 -4.81 8.96 -16.50
CA TYR A 58 -4.66 7.56 -16.09
C TYR A 58 -4.48 7.39 -14.57
N ALA A 59 -3.72 8.28 -13.94
CA ALA A 59 -3.48 8.26 -12.49
C ALA A 59 -4.68 8.72 -11.64
N ASN A 60 -5.63 9.45 -12.24
CA ASN A 60 -6.83 9.97 -11.59
C ASN A 60 -8.12 9.27 -12.07
N CYS A 61 -7.98 8.14 -12.76
CA CYS A 61 -9.09 7.46 -13.41
C CYS A 61 -10.11 6.91 -12.41
N GLN A 62 -9.66 6.42 -11.24
CA GLN A 62 -10.56 5.91 -10.20
C GLN A 62 -11.02 7.01 -9.24
N LYS A 63 -12.33 7.28 -9.25
CA LYS A 63 -13.00 8.27 -8.38
C LYS A 63 -13.95 7.64 -7.36
N THR A 64 -14.25 6.35 -7.49
CA THR A 64 -15.23 5.62 -6.67
C THR A 64 -14.57 4.98 -5.46
N ILE A 65 -15.14 5.20 -4.28
CA ILE A 65 -14.67 4.60 -3.02
C ILE A 65 -15.28 3.20 -2.88
N ASP A 66 -14.47 2.17 -3.11
CA ASP A 66 -14.68 0.78 -2.65
C ASP A 66 -13.99 0.50 -1.30
N LYS A 67 -14.38 -0.59 -0.62
CA LYS A 67 -13.79 -1.07 0.65
C LYS A 67 -12.27 -1.24 0.58
N SER A 68 -11.74 -1.57 -0.59
CA SER A 68 -10.30 -1.69 -0.87
C SER A 68 -9.53 -0.36 -0.74
N PHE A 69 -10.23 0.77 -0.67
CA PHE A 69 -9.65 2.11 -0.64
C PHE A 69 -9.80 2.81 0.72
N LEU A 70 -10.35 2.13 1.73
CA LEU A 70 -10.61 2.73 3.04
C LEU A 70 -9.35 3.30 3.70
N LEU A 71 -8.20 2.61 3.62
CA LEU A 71 -6.95 3.13 4.20
C LEU A 71 -6.50 4.43 3.53
N SER A 72 -6.62 4.49 2.20
CA SER A 72 -6.30 5.68 1.41
C SER A 72 -7.22 6.84 1.77
N PHE A 73 -8.52 6.58 1.88
CA PHE A 73 -9.55 7.54 2.29
C PHE A 73 -9.30 8.09 3.70
N PHE A 74 -9.03 7.24 4.69
CA PHE A 74 -8.76 7.70 6.06
C PHE A 74 -7.48 8.52 6.17
N LYS A 75 -6.43 8.16 5.43
CA LYS A 75 -5.20 8.96 5.38
C LYS A 75 -5.39 10.31 4.73
N SER A 76 -6.23 10.40 3.69
CA SER A 76 -6.51 11.68 3.05
C SER A 76 -7.41 12.59 3.87
N TYR A 77 -8.32 12.04 4.68
CA TYR A 77 -9.18 12.82 5.56
C TYR A 77 -8.40 13.66 6.59
N SER A 78 -7.18 13.23 6.96
CA SER A 78 -6.29 14.03 7.82
C SER A 78 -5.64 15.24 7.12
N SER A 79 -5.73 15.32 5.79
CA SER A 79 -5.27 16.45 5.00
C SER A 79 -6.50 17.20 4.47
N ASN A 80 -6.67 18.47 4.85
CA ASN A 80 -7.82 19.33 4.49
C ASN A 80 -7.99 19.59 2.97
N ASN A 81 -8.19 18.55 2.16
CA ASN A 81 -8.38 18.63 0.71
C ASN A 81 -9.72 17.97 0.33
N ASP A 82 -10.49 18.62 -0.54
CA ASP A 82 -11.88 18.26 -0.91
C ASP A 82 -12.03 17.02 -1.81
N SER A 83 -10.97 16.24 -2.04
CA SER A 83 -11.05 15.02 -2.84
C SER A 83 -11.18 13.78 -1.96
N ASN A 84 -11.96 12.79 -2.43
CA ASN A 84 -12.17 11.49 -1.76
C ASN A 84 -10.87 10.76 -1.37
N PHE A 85 -9.73 11.09 -1.99
CA PHE A 85 -8.42 10.48 -1.72
C PHE A 85 -7.32 11.53 -1.43
N GLY A 86 -7.67 12.80 -1.19
CA GLY A 86 -6.72 13.88 -0.93
C GLY A 86 -5.69 14.03 -2.07
N LYS A 87 -4.39 14.02 -1.72
CA LYS A 87 -3.27 14.03 -2.69
C LYS A 87 -2.87 12.63 -3.18
N LEU A 88 -3.60 11.58 -2.81
CA LEU A 88 -3.27 10.21 -3.15
C LEU A 88 -3.85 9.87 -4.53
N LEU A 89 -3.00 9.37 -5.42
CA LEU A 89 -3.40 8.95 -6.76
C LEU A 89 -4.00 7.55 -6.70
N MET A 90 -5.05 7.33 -7.48
CA MET A 90 -5.76 6.06 -7.62
C MET A 90 -5.60 5.57 -9.05
N PRO A 91 -4.49 4.86 -9.33
CA PRO A 91 -4.20 4.45 -10.69
C PRO A 91 -5.18 3.36 -11.16
N HIS A 92 -5.37 3.27 -12.46
CA HIS A 92 -6.25 2.30 -13.11
C HIS A 92 -5.98 0.85 -12.65
N ASN A 93 -6.99 -0.02 -12.73
CA ASN A 93 -6.87 -1.44 -12.37
C ASN A 93 -5.71 -2.15 -13.08
N ASP A 94 -5.36 -1.75 -14.31
CA ASP A 94 -4.23 -2.34 -15.03
C ASP A 94 -2.89 -2.07 -14.34
N PHE A 95 -2.72 -0.87 -13.77
CA PHE A 95 -1.53 -0.54 -12.99
C PHE A 95 -1.50 -1.37 -11.72
N TYR A 96 -2.62 -1.43 -10.99
CA TYR A 96 -2.74 -2.26 -9.80
C TYR A 96 -2.38 -3.73 -10.08
N ASN A 97 -2.98 -4.30 -11.13
CA ASN A 97 -2.74 -5.68 -11.56
C ASN A 97 -1.29 -5.90 -12.01
N TYR A 98 -0.68 -4.91 -12.65
CA TYR A 98 0.73 -4.97 -13.02
C TYR A 98 1.63 -5.03 -11.79
N ILE A 99 1.48 -4.10 -10.84
CA ILE A 99 2.28 -4.14 -9.61
C ILE A 99 2.02 -5.47 -8.88
N LEU A 100 0.77 -5.96 -8.84
CA LEU A 100 0.42 -7.24 -8.17
C LEU A 100 1.20 -8.41 -8.72
N LYS A 101 1.38 -8.48 -10.04
CA LYS A 101 2.23 -9.49 -10.68
C LYS A 101 3.69 -9.35 -10.26
N LEU A 102 4.21 -8.11 -10.17
CA LEU A 102 5.57 -7.88 -9.69
C LEU A 102 5.74 -8.32 -8.22
N GLU A 103 4.72 -8.08 -7.40
CA GLU A 103 4.72 -8.47 -5.98
C GLU A 103 4.73 -9.99 -5.81
N ASN A 104 3.90 -10.72 -6.58
CA ASN A 104 3.89 -12.18 -6.52
C ASN A 104 5.28 -12.76 -6.86
N ILE A 105 5.91 -12.26 -7.93
CA ILE A 105 7.28 -12.66 -8.29
C ILE A 105 8.28 -12.28 -7.18
N PHE A 106 8.14 -11.09 -6.60
CA PHE A 106 9.01 -10.66 -5.51
C PHE A 106 8.88 -11.60 -4.30
N ILE A 107 7.66 -11.95 -3.88
CA ILE A 107 7.40 -12.83 -2.74
C ILE A 107 8.01 -14.22 -2.97
N GLU A 108 7.89 -14.75 -4.18
CA GLU A 108 8.43 -16.06 -4.54
C GLU A 108 9.96 -16.06 -4.60
N GLN A 109 10.55 -15.05 -5.24
CA GLN A 109 11.98 -15.07 -5.56
C GLN A 109 12.85 -14.48 -4.45
N PHE A 110 12.40 -13.40 -3.78
CA PHE A 110 13.23 -12.65 -2.84
C PHE A 110 13.83 -13.51 -1.71
N PRO A 111 13.09 -14.44 -1.05
CA PRO A 111 13.67 -15.29 -0.01
C PRO A 111 14.85 -16.16 -0.49
N ILE A 112 14.84 -16.57 -1.76
CA ILE A 112 15.85 -17.45 -2.37
C ILE A 112 17.13 -16.67 -2.69
N ILE A 113 16.97 -15.41 -3.14
CA ILE A 113 18.08 -14.60 -3.66
C ILE A 113 18.59 -13.56 -2.66
N ALA A 114 17.89 -13.33 -1.53
CA ALA A 114 18.22 -12.27 -0.57
C ALA A 114 19.63 -12.38 0.03
N ILE A 115 20.20 -13.59 0.08
CA ILE A 115 21.56 -13.86 0.59
C ILE A 115 22.65 -13.73 -0.48
N ARG A 116 22.29 -13.49 -1.74
CA ARG A 116 23.23 -13.41 -2.87
C ARG A 116 23.66 -11.97 -3.12
N ASP A 117 24.76 -11.81 -3.85
CA ASP A 117 25.15 -10.50 -4.38
C ASP A 117 24.23 -10.05 -5.51
N ASN A 118 24.17 -8.74 -5.75
CA ASN A 118 23.45 -8.16 -6.87
C ASN A 118 21.94 -8.48 -6.91
N VAL A 119 21.30 -8.64 -5.74
CA VAL A 119 19.86 -8.96 -5.59
C VAL A 119 18.95 -8.09 -6.46
N GLY A 120 19.26 -6.80 -6.58
CA GLY A 120 18.47 -5.87 -7.40
C GLY A 120 18.49 -6.20 -8.90
N TYR A 121 19.63 -6.68 -9.42
CA TYR A 121 19.75 -7.13 -10.81
C TYR A 121 19.02 -8.45 -11.02
N LEU A 122 19.19 -9.42 -10.11
CA LEU A 122 18.47 -10.69 -10.17
C LEU A 122 16.95 -10.48 -10.18
N LEU A 123 16.42 -9.63 -9.29
CA LEU A 123 15.00 -9.27 -9.31
C LEU A 123 14.58 -8.59 -10.60
N ASN A 124 15.40 -7.70 -11.14
CA ASN A 124 15.10 -7.04 -12.41
C ASN A 124 14.95 -8.06 -13.55
N ASP A 125 15.80 -9.10 -13.58
CA ASP A 125 15.74 -10.15 -14.60
C ASP A 125 14.47 -11.02 -14.47
N PHE A 126 14.01 -11.30 -13.24
CA PHE A 126 12.72 -11.98 -13.04
C PHE A 126 11.52 -11.10 -13.45
N LEU A 127 11.60 -9.79 -13.19
CA LEU A 127 10.47 -8.88 -13.36
C LEU A 127 10.34 -8.28 -14.76
N CYS A 128 11.43 -8.26 -15.55
CA CYS A 128 11.46 -7.58 -16.86
C CYS A 128 10.45 -8.16 -17.88
N ASN A 129 10.14 -9.46 -17.76
CA ASN A 129 9.23 -10.17 -18.64
C ASN A 129 7.74 -9.85 -18.39
N VAL A 130 7.41 -9.20 -17.26
CA VAL A 130 6.02 -8.86 -16.95
C VAL A 130 5.56 -7.74 -17.89
N ARG A 131 4.58 -8.07 -18.74
CA ARG A 131 3.98 -7.10 -19.68
C ARG A 131 3.18 -6.04 -18.93
N PHE A 132 3.35 -4.80 -19.35
CA PHE A 132 2.58 -3.65 -18.87
C PHE A 132 2.33 -2.73 -20.06
N ASN A 133 1.06 -2.46 -20.31
CA ASN A 133 0.63 -1.58 -21.38
C ASN A 133 0.06 -0.33 -20.73
N HIS A 134 0.75 0.79 -20.93
CA HIS A 134 0.32 2.10 -20.46
C HIS A 134 -0.14 2.93 -21.67
N PRO A 135 -1.24 3.70 -21.57
CA PRO A 135 -1.77 4.46 -22.70
C PRO A 135 -0.83 5.57 -23.20
N CYS A 136 0.10 6.02 -22.36
CA CYS A 136 1.19 6.90 -22.76
C CYS A 136 2.43 6.10 -23.21
N GLU A 137 2.85 6.30 -24.46
CA GLU A 137 4.04 5.68 -25.05
C GLU A 137 5.36 6.12 -24.40
N LEU A 138 5.39 7.34 -23.84
CA LEU A 138 6.56 7.91 -23.16
C LEU A 138 6.62 7.51 -21.67
N PHE A 139 5.69 6.67 -21.20
CA PHE A 139 5.70 6.22 -19.82
C PHE A 139 6.94 5.37 -19.53
N ASN A 140 7.72 5.79 -18.52
CA ASN A 140 8.97 5.12 -18.19
C ASN A 140 8.75 3.86 -17.34
N LYS A 141 8.42 2.75 -18.01
CA LYS A 141 8.23 1.44 -17.36
C LYS A 141 9.49 0.96 -16.62
N GLN A 142 10.68 1.23 -17.18
CA GLN A 142 11.93 0.79 -16.57
C GLN A 142 12.19 1.50 -15.23
N PHE A 143 11.87 2.80 -15.16
CA PHE A 143 11.93 3.57 -13.92
C PHE A 143 10.98 2.97 -12.87
N LEU A 144 9.72 2.72 -13.23
CA LEU A 144 8.72 2.12 -12.33
C LEU A 144 9.21 0.79 -11.74
N MET A 145 9.76 -0.09 -12.59
CA MET A 145 10.26 -1.40 -12.15
C MET A 145 11.46 -1.24 -11.19
N LYS A 146 12.44 -0.40 -11.52
CA LYS A 146 13.59 -0.11 -10.64
C LYS A 146 13.14 0.49 -9.31
N LEU A 147 12.17 1.41 -9.34
CA LEU A 147 11.59 2.02 -8.14
C LEU A 147 10.92 0.96 -7.25
N PHE A 148 10.10 0.09 -7.84
CA PHE A 148 9.43 -1.00 -7.14
C PHE A 148 10.43 -1.93 -6.44
N ILE A 149 11.46 -2.38 -7.17
CA ILE A 149 12.50 -3.26 -6.62
C ILE A 149 13.18 -2.63 -5.40
N ARG A 150 13.63 -1.38 -5.53
CA ARG A 150 14.31 -0.67 -4.43
C ARG A 150 13.38 -0.50 -3.22
N PHE A 151 12.14 -0.11 -3.46
CA PHE A 151 11.13 0.05 -2.41
C PHE A 151 10.89 -1.28 -1.67
N ARG A 152 10.69 -2.38 -2.40
CA ARG A 152 10.39 -3.68 -1.81
C ARG A 152 11.55 -4.24 -1.02
N ILE A 153 12.77 -4.25 -1.57
CA ILE A 153 13.97 -4.67 -0.82
C ILE A 153 14.09 -3.89 0.48
N PHE A 154 14.02 -2.56 0.42
CA PHE A 154 14.13 -1.71 1.61
C PHE A 154 13.05 -2.03 2.64
N SER A 155 11.79 -2.14 2.21
CA SER A 155 10.67 -2.42 3.10
C SER A 155 10.78 -3.79 3.77
N SER A 156 11.20 -4.82 3.03
CA SER A 156 11.39 -6.19 3.54
C SER A 156 12.53 -6.25 4.55
N VAL A 157 13.69 -5.67 4.22
CA VAL A 157 14.83 -5.62 5.16
C VAL A 157 14.47 -4.83 6.42
N LYS A 158 13.80 -3.69 6.27
CA LYS A 158 13.34 -2.89 7.42
C LYS A 158 12.37 -3.67 8.31
N PHE A 159 11.47 -4.46 7.72
CA PHE A 159 10.56 -5.32 8.46
C PHE A 159 11.31 -6.43 9.20
N LEU A 160 12.20 -7.16 8.52
CA LEU A 160 13.03 -8.22 9.10
C LEU A 160 13.87 -7.70 10.28
N ASN A 161 14.51 -6.54 10.11
CA ASN A 161 15.31 -5.90 11.17
C ASN A 161 14.45 -5.57 12.40
N ARG A 162 13.22 -5.09 12.22
CA ARG A 162 12.30 -4.82 13.33
C ARG A 162 11.87 -6.09 14.05
N THR A 163 11.59 -7.16 13.30
CA THR A 163 11.24 -8.47 13.86
C THR A 163 12.39 -9.01 14.73
N MET A 164 13.62 -9.02 14.19
CA MET A 164 14.82 -9.46 14.93
C MET A 164 15.10 -8.63 16.20
N LEU A 165 14.93 -7.31 16.13
CA LEU A 165 15.08 -6.41 17.29
C LEU A 165 13.97 -6.61 18.34
N SER A 166 12.79 -7.06 17.93
CA SER A 166 11.68 -7.37 18.86
C SER A 166 11.84 -8.73 19.53
N GLU A 167 12.42 -9.71 18.84
CA GLU A 167 12.69 -11.06 19.36
C GLU A 167 13.86 -11.07 20.37
N THR A 168 14.93 -10.33 20.08
CA THR A 168 16.08 -10.16 20.98
C THR A 168 15.70 -9.50 22.31
N LYS A 169 14.64 -8.70 22.34
CA LYS A 169 14.08 -8.12 23.58
C LYS A 169 13.19 -9.09 24.37
N ARG A 170 12.72 -10.20 23.78
CA ARG A 170 11.68 -11.05 24.40
C ARG A 170 12.16 -12.38 24.98
N LYS A 171 13.10 -13.14 24.39
CA LYS A 171 13.49 -14.45 24.96
C LYS A 171 14.93 -14.86 24.65
N ASN A 172 15.72 -15.00 25.71
CA ASN A 172 16.81 -15.98 25.87
C ASN A 172 17.79 -16.15 24.69
N ARG A 173 18.81 -15.29 24.66
CA ARG A 173 20.00 -15.33 23.79
C ARG A 173 20.69 -16.71 23.70
N LYS A 174 20.51 -17.59 24.70
CA LYS A 174 21.06 -18.95 24.75
C LYS A 174 20.26 -20.00 23.94
N LEU A 175 18.97 -19.76 23.69
CA LEU A 175 18.10 -20.72 22.98
C LEU A 175 18.21 -20.62 21.45
N SER A 176 18.56 -19.45 20.90
CA SER A 176 18.80 -19.30 19.46
C SER A 176 20.09 -20.00 18.99
N ILE A 177 21.08 -20.17 19.88
CA ILE A 177 22.32 -20.91 19.55
C ILE A 177 22.03 -22.42 19.38
N LEU A 178 21.07 -22.95 20.15
CA LEU A 178 20.69 -24.37 20.09
C LEU A 178 19.73 -24.72 18.95
N LYS A 179 19.19 -23.74 18.21
CA LYS A 179 18.34 -23.98 17.04
C LYS A 179 19.12 -24.05 15.71
N HIS A 180 20.42 -23.76 15.76
CA HIS A 180 21.33 -23.78 14.60
C HIS A 180 22.49 -24.78 14.77
N LEU A 181 22.37 -25.69 15.74
CA LEU A 181 23.13 -26.95 15.84
C LEU A 181 22.15 -28.10 15.58
#